data_AF-A0A0D0BJK4-F1
#
_entry.id   AF-A0A0D0BJK4-F1
#
_cell.length_a   1.000
_cell.length_b   1.000
_cell.length_c   1.000
_cell.angle_alpha   90.00
_cell.angle_beta   90.00
_cell.angle_gamma   90.00
#
_symmetry.space_group_name_H-M   'P 1'
#
loop_
_entity.id
_entity.type
_entity.pdbx_description
1 polymer ?
#
loop_
_entity_poly.entity_id
_entity_poly.type
_entity_poly.pdbx_seq_one_letter_code
_entity_poly.pdbx_strand_id
1 'polypeptide(L)'
;MLADRDSPTPLAFDDDEDRDIGLACDGLGVEDEEEDDDSENVNRTGIGSHNAHSHAKRSALPDWLREAFNEYVLLSNHRGPDGLPPLYRDNKTFYFPRHSSYFILRDAPFSEYPNPAQLYDYAFFLWDPECLVQTGIPCPKCHTKLQRHGHIHCPRRFVDFEQTVWMIGYRYRCPTCLNPNSGNKTVTFRSWDQSILELLPKALAAEFPAHLSHRSGISHGLFMFMRSCFQHGLGAKQFADALCAQQLQRYDELQLQYSHFLLNSSTLKLALTGKKAELFPPFDDRSEKGFAGFVPGHQWLRDLYDSFIESHLQDFNQHTAMLTGEICAIDYSFKVTKQIAKINGIQVFVALLTVTNEKGEIRLCNLVASKSHLQFELALVRMQESLKIYGHASPLIFYTDNMADKEFLENAFPSLREDLVPIEKYSNLDPLI
;
A
#
# COMPACT_ATOMS: atom_id res chain seq x y z
N MET A 1 -51.23 24.97 42.53
CA MET A 1 -51.68 25.94 41.51
C MET A 1 -50.55 26.94 41.36
N LEU A 2 -49.60 26.66 40.45
CA LEU A 2 -49.42 27.29 39.12
C LEU A 2 -48.88 28.73 39.28
N ALA A 3 -47.77 29.18 38.68
CA ALA A 3 -47.14 28.77 37.43
C ALA A 3 -45.64 29.18 37.36
N ASP A 4 -44.90 28.39 36.58
CA ASP A 4 -43.79 28.69 35.65
C ASP A 4 -42.79 29.83 35.87
N ARG A 5 -41.49 29.48 35.80
CA ARG A 5 -40.58 29.91 34.72
C ARG A 5 -39.25 29.15 34.71
N ASP A 6 -39.02 28.51 33.56
CA ASP A 6 -37.78 28.33 32.80
C ASP A 6 -36.56 27.65 33.45
N SER A 7 -36.44 26.36 33.12
CA SER A 7 -35.17 25.63 33.07
C SER A 7 -34.48 25.88 31.72
N PRO A 8 -33.15 26.07 31.65
CA PRO A 8 -32.46 26.19 30.38
C PRO A 8 -32.23 24.80 29.77
N THR A 9 -32.84 24.58 28.61
CA THR A 9 -32.63 23.44 27.72
C THR A 9 -31.17 23.41 27.23
N PRO A 10 -30.51 22.24 27.16
CA PRO A 10 -29.19 22.13 26.54
C PRO A 10 -29.31 22.41 25.05
N LEU A 11 -28.47 23.31 24.54
CA LEU A 11 -28.31 23.58 23.12
C LEU A 11 -27.92 22.27 22.43
N ALA A 12 -28.82 21.79 21.56
CA ALA A 12 -28.50 20.81 20.55
C ALA A 12 -27.42 21.44 19.66
N PHE A 13 -26.26 20.81 19.59
CA PHE A 13 -25.32 21.07 18.52
C PHE A 13 -25.93 20.48 17.27
N ASP A 14 -26.36 21.34 16.36
CA ASP A 14 -26.66 20.96 14.98
C ASP A 14 -25.39 20.37 14.39
N ASP A 15 -25.37 19.04 14.24
CA ASP A 15 -24.50 18.37 13.29
C ASP A 15 -24.99 18.79 11.90
N ASP A 16 -24.49 19.93 11.42
CA ASP A 16 -24.52 20.25 10.00
C ASP A 16 -23.68 19.17 9.30
N GLU A 17 -24.39 18.13 8.85
CA GLU A 17 -23.92 17.20 7.86
C GLU A 17 -23.35 18.01 6.69
N ASP A 18 -22.02 18.01 6.58
CA ASP A 18 -21.30 18.31 5.36
C ASP A 18 -21.93 17.47 4.24
N ARG A 19 -22.89 18.05 3.52
CA ARG A 19 -23.37 17.55 2.24
C ARG A 19 -22.25 17.77 1.25
N ASP A 20 -21.27 16.88 1.33
CA ASP A 20 -20.21 16.71 0.37
C ASP A 20 -20.85 16.33 -0.96
N ILE A 21 -21.07 17.33 -1.83
CA ILE A 21 -21.36 17.13 -3.26
C ILE A 21 -20.01 16.82 -3.93
N GLY A 22 -19.35 15.77 -3.45
CA GLY A 22 -18.12 15.23 -3.96
C GLY A 22 -18.43 13.87 -4.57
N LEU A 23 -17.80 13.56 -5.70
CA LEU A 23 -17.79 12.24 -6.31
C LEU A 23 -17.21 11.23 -5.31
N ALA A 24 -18.03 10.75 -4.37
CA ALA A 24 -17.64 9.71 -3.43
C ALA A 24 -17.48 8.40 -4.22
N CYS A 25 -16.26 8.17 -4.70
CA CYS A 25 -15.85 6.95 -5.37
C CYS A 25 -15.38 6.00 -4.27
N ASP A 26 -16.32 5.30 -3.61
CA ASP A 26 -15.94 4.11 -2.85
C ASP A 26 -15.30 3.15 -3.86
N GLY A 27 -13.97 3.00 -3.79
CA GLY A 27 -13.16 2.37 -4.84
C GLY A 27 -13.84 1.17 -5.49
N LEU A 28 -13.97 1.20 -6.82
CA LEU A 28 -14.75 0.23 -7.59
C LEU A 28 -14.12 -1.18 -7.65
N GLY A 29 -12.97 -1.36 -7.00
CA GLY A 29 -12.22 -2.59 -7.00
C GLY A 29 -12.74 -3.60 -5.97
N VAL A 30 -13.50 -4.59 -6.43
CA VAL A 30 -13.73 -5.80 -5.63
C VAL A 30 -12.44 -6.64 -5.66
N GLU A 31 -11.99 -7.05 -4.49
CA GLU A 31 -10.84 -7.93 -4.33
C GLU A 31 -11.19 -9.35 -4.80
N ASP A 32 -10.63 -9.80 -5.92
CA ASP A 32 -10.84 -11.16 -6.44
C ASP A 32 -10.09 -12.22 -5.61
N GLU A 33 -10.68 -13.40 -5.37
CA GLU A 33 -9.96 -14.52 -4.73
C GLU A 33 -8.81 -15.02 -5.64
N GLU A 34 -7.61 -15.18 -5.09
CA GLU A 34 -6.54 -15.92 -5.77
C GLU A 34 -6.86 -17.42 -5.69
N GLU A 35 -6.83 -18.13 -6.83
CA GLU A 35 -6.83 -19.58 -6.80
C GLU A 35 -5.49 -20.07 -6.24
N ASP A 36 -5.53 -20.68 -5.06
CA ASP A 36 -4.47 -21.57 -4.57
C ASP A 36 -4.47 -22.82 -5.46
N ASP A 37 -3.81 -22.69 -6.59
CA ASP A 37 -3.49 -23.74 -7.55
C ASP A 37 -2.41 -24.72 -6.99
N ASP A 38 -2.31 -24.81 -5.66
CA ASP A 38 -1.58 -25.83 -4.90
C ASP A 38 -2.46 -27.07 -4.62
N SER A 39 -3.72 -27.07 -5.09
CA SER A 39 -4.68 -28.15 -4.90
C SER A 39 -4.86 -29.01 -6.16
N GLU A 40 -3.83 -29.78 -6.52
CA GLU A 40 -4.07 -30.97 -7.35
C GLU A 40 -4.97 -31.95 -6.57
N ASN A 41 -6.24 -32.04 -7.01
CA ASN A 41 -7.22 -33.09 -6.73
C ASN A 41 -7.44 -33.51 -5.26
N VAL A 42 -8.47 -32.95 -4.62
CA VAL A 42 -9.18 -33.65 -3.55
C VAL A 42 -10.69 -33.60 -3.80
N ASN A 43 -11.23 -34.70 -4.32
CA ASN A 43 -12.66 -34.99 -4.28
C ASN A 43 -13.11 -34.99 -2.81
N ARG A 44 -13.81 -33.94 -2.36
CA ARG A 44 -14.50 -33.93 -1.05
C ARG A 44 -16.00 -34.01 -1.26
N THR A 45 -16.52 -35.24 -1.22
CA THR A 45 -17.90 -35.51 -0.82
C THR A 45 -17.98 -35.38 0.71
N GLY A 46 -18.71 -34.39 1.20
CA GLY A 46 -18.90 -34.20 2.65
C GLY A 46 -19.88 -33.09 2.97
N ILE A 47 -21.06 -33.49 3.42
CA ILE A 47 -22.19 -32.66 3.85
C ILE A 47 -21.83 -31.91 5.14
N GLY A 48 -22.09 -30.60 5.18
CA GLY A 48 -21.99 -29.79 6.39
C GLY A 48 -22.34 -28.32 6.14
N SER A 49 -23.59 -27.96 6.40
CA SER A 49 -24.09 -26.57 6.45
C SER A 49 -23.48 -25.85 7.64
N HIS A 50 -22.95 -24.63 7.45
CA HIS A 50 -23.29 -23.41 8.21
C HIS A 50 -22.42 -22.21 7.76
N ASN A 51 -23.10 -21.08 7.53
CA ASN A 51 -22.62 -19.72 7.18
C ASN A 51 -21.99 -19.50 5.79
N ALA A 52 -22.86 -19.41 4.79
CA ALA A 52 -22.54 -18.88 3.47
C ALA A 52 -22.40 -17.34 3.52
N HIS A 53 -21.21 -16.85 3.85
CA HIS A 53 -20.76 -15.64 3.17
C HIS A 53 -20.55 -16.04 1.71
N SER A 54 -21.26 -15.39 0.79
CA SER A 54 -21.13 -15.69 -0.64
C SER A 54 -19.70 -15.40 -1.08
N HIS A 55 -18.89 -16.46 -1.22
CA HIS A 55 -17.59 -16.42 -1.88
C HIS A 55 -17.83 -15.93 -3.31
N ALA A 56 -17.57 -14.65 -3.56
CA ALA A 56 -17.67 -14.08 -4.89
C ALA A 56 -16.54 -14.71 -5.72
N LYS A 57 -16.92 -15.62 -6.63
CA LYS A 57 -15.99 -16.14 -7.64
C LYS A 57 -15.36 -14.96 -8.38
N ARG A 58 -14.03 -15.00 -8.55
CA ARG A 58 -13.26 -14.08 -9.38
C ARG A 58 -14.01 -13.84 -10.69
N SER A 59 -14.25 -12.58 -11.05
CA SER A 59 -14.78 -12.31 -12.39
C SER A 59 -13.73 -12.80 -13.39
N ALA A 60 -14.18 -13.54 -14.41
CA ALA A 60 -13.26 -14.00 -15.43
C ALA A 60 -12.61 -12.78 -16.07
N LEU A 61 -11.27 -12.81 -16.25
CA LEU A 61 -10.57 -11.84 -17.08
C LEU A 61 -11.28 -11.81 -18.44
N PRO A 62 -11.62 -10.61 -18.96
CA PRO A 62 -12.16 -10.49 -20.31
C PRO A 62 -11.30 -11.24 -21.33
N ASP A 63 -11.94 -11.88 -22.28
CA ASP A 63 -11.33 -12.65 -23.35
C ASP A 63 -10.26 -11.83 -24.09
N TRP A 64 -10.54 -10.56 -24.41
CA TRP A 64 -9.55 -9.70 -25.09
C TRP A 64 -8.28 -9.48 -24.25
N LEU A 65 -8.42 -9.39 -22.93
CA LEU A 65 -7.28 -9.21 -22.03
C LEU A 65 -6.53 -10.53 -21.83
N ARG A 66 -7.26 -11.65 -21.80
CA ARG A 66 -6.71 -13.00 -21.76
C ARG A 66 -5.95 -13.35 -23.03
N GLU A 67 -6.45 -12.95 -24.19
CA GLU A 67 -5.78 -13.10 -25.48
C GLU A 67 -4.45 -12.34 -25.49
N ALA A 68 -4.46 -11.06 -25.09
CA ALA A 68 -3.23 -10.26 -24.97
C ALA A 68 -2.22 -10.89 -24.00
N PHE A 69 -2.70 -11.36 -22.83
CA PHE A 69 -1.86 -12.09 -21.88
C PHE A 69 -1.22 -13.33 -22.50
N ASN A 70 -2.02 -14.17 -23.18
CA ASN A 70 -1.53 -15.39 -23.81
C ASN A 70 -0.52 -15.09 -24.93
N GLU A 71 -0.73 -14.04 -25.71
CA GLU A 71 0.22 -13.59 -26.73
C GLU A 71 1.57 -13.23 -26.09
N TYR A 72 1.58 -12.43 -25.02
CA TYR A 72 2.80 -12.06 -24.33
C TYR A 72 3.46 -13.24 -23.59
N VAL A 73 2.69 -14.22 -23.12
CA VAL A 73 3.22 -15.51 -22.61
C VAL A 73 3.92 -16.30 -23.73
N LEU A 74 3.37 -16.34 -24.94
CA LEU A 74 4.02 -16.99 -26.08
C LEU A 74 5.30 -16.27 -26.49
N LEU A 75 5.28 -14.94 -26.57
CA LEU A 75 6.46 -14.13 -26.87
C LEU A 75 7.55 -14.30 -25.81
N SER A 76 7.16 -14.37 -24.54
CA SER A 76 8.03 -14.69 -23.41
C SER A 76 8.30 -16.18 -23.22
N ASN A 77 7.91 -17.07 -24.13
CA ASN A 77 8.46 -18.43 -24.19
C ASN A 77 9.64 -18.52 -25.17
N HIS A 78 9.69 -17.65 -26.17
CA HIS A 78 10.83 -17.58 -27.08
C HIS A 78 12.09 -17.18 -26.29
N ARG A 79 13.18 -17.91 -26.52
CA ARG A 79 14.46 -17.72 -25.82
C ARG A 79 15.60 -17.70 -26.82
N GLY A 80 16.54 -16.79 -26.60
CA GLY A 80 17.78 -16.72 -27.35
C GLY A 80 18.78 -17.82 -26.97
N PRO A 81 19.93 -17.89 -27.68
CA PRO A 81 21.05 -18.74 -27.30
C PRO A 81 21.60 -18.45 -25.88
N ASP A 82 21.39 -17.23 -25.40
CA ASP A 82 21.72 -16.74 -24.06
C ASP A 82 20.68 -17.10 -23.00
N GLY A 83 19.58 -17.77 -23.37
CA GLY A 83 18.51 -18.13 -22.44
C GLY A 83 17.66 -16.94 -22.00
N LEU A 84 17.78 -15.77 -22.65
CA LEU A 84 16.97 -14.59 -22.38
C LEU A 84 15.77 -14.49 -23.34
N PRO A 85 14.62 -13.97 -22.89
CA PRO A 85 13.55 -13.57 -23.80
C PRO A 85 14.00 -12.40 -24.68
N PRO A 86 13.50 -12.28 -25.93
CA PRO A 86 13.76 -11.13 -26.80
C PRO A 86 13.51 -9.78 -26.12
N LEU A 87 12.49 -9.71 -25.25
CA LEU A 87 12.17 -8.50 -24.47
C LEU A 87 13.36 -8.01 -23.63
N TYR A 88 14.07 -8.92 -22.95
CA TYR A 88 15.23 -8.57 -22.11
C TYR A 88 16.50 -8.43 -22.96
N ARG A 89 16.64 -9.25 -23.99
CA ARG A 89 17.85 -9.29 -24.82
C ARG A 89 17.93 -8.12 -25.80
N ASP A 90 16.85 -7.88 -26.54
CA ASP A 90 16.81 -6.98 -27.68
C ASP A 90 16.22 -5.62 -27.28
N ASN A 91 15.09 -5.62 -26.56
CA ASN A 91 14.42 -4.38 -26.14
C ASN A 91 15.00 -3.76 -24.86
N LYS A 92 15.78 -4.51 -24.07
CA LYS A 92 16.40 -4.07 -22.80
C LYS A 92 15.39 -3.45 -21.82
N THR A 93 14.20 -4.05 -21.72
CA THR A 93 13.11 -3.57 -20.87
C THR A 93 12.37 -4.74 -20.24
N PHE A 94 11.64 -4.49 -19.16
CA PHE A 94 10.71 -5.45 -18.57
C PHE A 94 9.27 -5.27 -19.06
N TYR A 95 8.97 -4.17 -19.76
CA TYR A 95 7.64 -3.83 -20.23
C TYR A 95 7.49 -4.14 -21.71
N PHE A 96 6.42 -4.82 -22.08
CA PHE A 96 6.09 -5.01 -23.48
C PHE A 96 5.76 -3.67 -24.15
N PRO A 97 6.21 -3.45 -25.41
CA PRO A 97 5.86 -2.25 -26.15
C PRO A 97 4.35 -2.08 -26.29
N ARG A 98 3.92 -0.82 -26.27
CA ARG A 98 2.52 -0.43 -26.39
C ARG A 98 2.29 0.44 -27.60
N HIS A 99 1.08 0.39 -28.14
CA HIS A 99 0.70 1.21 -29.27
C HIS A 99 -0.05 2.45 -28.79
N SER A 100 0.31 3.62 -29.31
CA SER A 100 -0.47 4.83 -29.02
C SER A 100 -1.88 4.71 -29.61
N SER A 101 -2.88 5.24 -28.90
CA SER A 101 -4.29 5.22 -29.31
C SER A 101 -4.52 5.68 -30.76
N TYR A 102 -3.72 6.64 -31.24
CA TYR A 102 -3.77 7.13 -32.61
C TYR A 102 -3.56 6.02 -33.66
N PHE A 103 -2.60 5.12 -33.44
CA PHE A 103 -2.31 4.02 -34.36
C PHE A 103 -3.38 2.93 -34.25
N ILE A 104 -3.78 2.57 -33.02
CA ILE A 104 -4.85 1.60 -32.75
C ILE A 104 -6.14 1.96 -33.52
N LEU A 105 -6.54 3.24 -33.51
CA LEU A 105 -7.73 3.70 -34.20
C LEU A 105 -7.64 3.61 -35.73
N ARG A 106 -6.43 3.74 -36.30
CA ARG A 106 -6.22 3.83 -37.76
C ARG A 106 -5.89 2.50 -38.41
N ASP A 107 -5.36 1.55 -37.65
CA ASP A 107 -5.00 0.22 -38.14
C ASP A 107 -6.25 -0.64 -38.41
N ALA A 108 -7.43 -0.23 -37.92
CA ALA A 108 -8.69 -0.88 -38.23
C ALA A 108 -8.98 -0.86 -39.75
N PRO A 109 -9.28 -2.03 -40.37
CA PRO A 109 -9.62 -2.12 -41.79
C PRO A 109 -10.74 -1.16 -42.17
N PHE A 110 -10.76 -0.66 -43.40
CA PHE A 110 -11.81 0.26 -43.86
C PHE A 110 -13.22 -0.34 -43.73
N SER A 111 -13.35 -1.66 -43.86
CA SER A 111 -14.60 -2.43 -43.72
C SER A 111 -15.14 -2.53 -42.30
N GLU A 112 -14.40 -2.07 -41.29
CA GLU A 112 -14.72 -2.18 -39.87
C GLU A 112 -14.45 -0.88 -39.10
N TYR A 113 -15.10 -0.75 -37.95
CA TYR A 113 -14.77 0.26 -36.96
C TYR A 113 -13.84 -0.37 -35.90
N PRO A 114 -12.87 0.38 -35.37
CA PRO A 114 -12.03 -0.12 -34.27
C PRO A 114 -12.90 -0.48 -33.06
N ASN A 115 -12.54 -1.56 -32.37
CA ASN A 115 -13.21 -1.96 -31.14
C ASN A 115 -12.74 -1.03 -29.99
N PRO A 116 -13.64 -0.33 -29.28
CA PRO A 116 -13.29 0.55 -28.16
C PRO A 116 -12.41 -0.13 -27.09
N ALA A 117 -12.62 -1.42 -26.82
CA ALA A 117 -11.85 -2.15 -25.80
C ALA A 117 -10.34 -2.22 -26.12
N GLN A 118 -9.96 -2.10 -27.40
CA GLN A 118 -8.54 -2.05 -27.80
C GLN A 118 -7.84 -0.77 -27.32
N LEU A 119 -8.59 0.29 -27.01
CA LEU A 119 -8.02 1.57 -26.56
C LEU A 119 -7.58 1.57 -25.11
N TYR A 120 -8.04 0.61 -24.30
CA TYR A 120 -7.56 0.47 -22.94
C TYR A 120 -6.07 0.13 -22.92
N ASP A 121 -5.59 -0.69 -23.87
CA ASP A 121 -4.18 -0.99 -24.16
C ASP A 121 -3.33 -1.14 -22.87
N TYR A 122 -3.68 -2.05 -21.97
CA TYR A 122 -2.97 -2.13 -20.69
C TYR A 122 -1.48 -2.46 -20.85
N ALA A 123 -0.65 -1.91 -19.95
CA ALA A 123 0.75 -2.28 -19.89
C ALA A 123 0.93 -3.71 -19.35
N PHE A 124 1.85 -4.46 -19.98
CA PHE A 124 2.28 -5.78 -19.51
C PHE A 124 3.75 -5.74 -19.07
N PHE A 125 4.00 -6.21 -17.85
CA PHE A 125 5.32 -6.32 -17.23
C PHE A 125 5.71 -7.79 -17.10
N LEU A 126 6.85 -8.18 -17.66
CA LEU A 126 7.39 -9.55 -17.56
C LEU A 126 8.42 -9.62 -16.42
N TRP A 127 8.24 -10.57 -15.50
CA TRP A 127 9.15 -10.82 -14.39
C TRP A 127 9.67 -12.27 -14.34
N ASP A 128 10.80 -12.50 -15.01
CA ASP A 128 11.60 -13.75 -15.02
C ASP A 128 13.03 -13.49 -14.52
N PRO A 129 13.23 -13.24 -13.22
CA PRO A 129 14.57 -12.96 -12.69
C PRO A 129 15.55 -14.13 -12.82
N GLU A 130 15.09 -15.39 -12.99
CA GLU A 130 16.00 -16.54 -13.03
C GLU A 130 16.99 -16.46 -14.18
N CYS A 131 16.54 -16.02 -15.36
CA CYS A 131 17.42 -15.87 -16.52
C CYS A 131 18.43 -14.71 -16.39
N LEU A 132 18.25 -13.82 -15.41
CA LEU A 132 19.12 -12.67 -15.15
C LEU A 132 20.11 -12.92 -14.00
N VAL A 133 19.93 -14.00 -13.24
CA VAL A 133 20.80 -14.36 -12.10
C VAL A 133 21.69 -15.54 -12.50
N GLN A 134 22.96 -15.25 -12.83
CA GLN A 134 23.91 -16.27 -13.33
C GLN A 134 24.09 -17.47 -12.39
N THR A 135 24.08 -17.24 -11.08
CA THR A 135 24.20 -18.30 -10.07
C THR A 135 22.91 -19.10 -9.87
N GLY A 136 21.80 -18.66 -10.47
CA GLY A 136 20.45 -19.10 -10.15
C GLY A 136 19.92 -18.51 -8.85
N ILE A 137 18.61 -18.66 -8.66
CA ILE A 137 17.90 -18.20 -7.46
C ILE A 137 17.92 -19.34 -6.42
N PRO A 138 18.44 -19.12 -5.20
CA PRO A 138 18.40 -20.13 -4.15
C PRO A 138 16.99 -20.26 -3.56
N CYS A 139 16.63 -21.48 -3.13
CA CYS A 139 15.38 -21.71 -2.43
C CYS A 139 15.36 -20.97 -1.07
N PRO A 140 14.31 -20.19 -0.74
CA PRO A 140 14.21 -19.51 0.55
C PRO A 140 14.26 -20.43 1.79
N LYS A 141 13.96 -21.73 1.62
CA LYS A 141 13.90 -22.71 2.72
C LYS A 141 15.17 -23.55 2.89
N CYS A 142 15.78 -23.99 1.79
CA CYS A 142 16.91 -24.94 1.81
C CYS A 142 18.13 -24.47 1.01
N HIS A 143 18.07 -23.27 0.43
CA HIS A 143 19.12 -22.66 -0.40
C HIS A 143 19.54 -23.43 -1.66
N THR A 144 18.90 -24.57 -1.97
CA THR A 144 19.11 -25.28 -3.24
C THR A 144 18.64 -24.43 -4.42
N LYS A 145 19.38 -24.40 -5.52
CA LYS A 145 19.00 -23.68 -6.74
C LYS A 145 17.60 -24.11 -7.22
N LEU A 146 16.72 -23.13 -7.40
CA LEU A 146 15.38 -23.32 -7.94
C LEU A 146 15.42 -23.60 -9.44
N GLN A 147 14.40 -24.30 -9.93
CA GLN A 147 14.21 -24.58 -11.35
C GLN A 147 12.95 -23.88 -11.86
N ARG A 148 13.01 -23.32 -13.08
CA ARG A 148 11.83 -22.78 -13.76
C ARG A 148 10.83 -23.93 -14.00
N HIS A 149 9.63 -23.80 -13.45
CA HIS A 149 8.55 -24.78 -13.58
C HIS A 149 7.61 -24.42 -14.74
N GLY A 150 7.32 -23.12 -14.90
CA GLY A 150 6.46 -22.63 -15.97
C GLY A 150 5.95 -21.21 -15.70
N HIS A 151 5.13 -20.70 -16.61
CA HIS A 151 4.40 -19.45 -16.41
C HIS A 151 3.31 -19.63 -15.36
N ILE A 152 3.00 -18.55 -14.65
CA ILE A 152 1.82 -18.49 -13.81
C ILE A 152 0.60 -18.30 -14.73
N HIS A 153 -0.47 -19.09 -14.52
CA HIS A 153 -1.60 -19.20 -15.45
C HIS A 153 -2.45 -17.94 -15.57
N CYS A 154 -2.41 -17.06 -14.57
CA CYS A 154 -3.17 -15.81 -14.54
C CYS A 154 -2.22 -14.64 -14.31
N PRO A 155 -2.39 -13.51 -15.01
CA PRO A 155 -1.62 -12.32 -14.74
C PRO A 155 -1.98 -11.77 -13.36
N ARG A 156 -0.98 -11.18 -12.69
CA ARG A 156 -1.17 -10.42 -11.46
C ARG A 156 -1.29 -8.95 -11.80
N ARG A 157 -2.20 -8.22 -11.16
CA ARG A 157 -2.34 -6.78 -11.41
C ARG A 157 -1.65 -5.93 -10.35
N PHE A 158 -1.20 -4.75 -10.74
CA PHE A 158 -0.91 -3.64 -9.83
C PHE A 158 -1.38 -2.31 -10.42
N VAL A 159 -1.73 -1.37 -9.55
CA VAL A 159 -2.30 -0.07 -9.94
C VAL A 159 -1.20 0.95 -10.12
N ASP A 160 -1.27 1.71 -11.21
CA ASP A 160 -0.49 2.93 -11.40
C ASP A 160 -1.41 4.16 -11.47
N PHE A 161 -0.84 5.35 -11.65
CA PHE A 161 -1.58 6.62 -11.67
C PHE A 161 -2.78 6.60 -12.62
N GLU A 162 -2.56 6.18 -13.87
CA GLU A 162 -3.55 6.31 -14.94
C GLU A 162 -4.35 5.03 -15.17
N GLN A 163 -3.77 3.86 -14.86
CA GLN A 163 -4.36 2.57 -15.18
C GLN A 163 -3.71 1.42 -14.41
N THR A 164 -4.30 0.24 -14.56
CA THR A 164 -3.75 -1.01 -14.06
C THR A 164 -2.66 -1.54 -15.01
N VAL A 165 -1.61 -2.11 -14.43
CA VAL A 165 -0.55 -2.85 -15.13
C VAL A 165 -0.69 -4.34 -14.82
N TRP A 166 -0.51 -5.18 -15.83
CA TRP A 166 -0.59 -6.63 -15.71
C TRP A 166 0.80 -7.26 -15.73
N MET A 167 1.08 -8.10 -14.76
CA MET A 167 2.35 -8.78 -14.57
C MET A 167 2.26 -10.24 -15.01
N ILE A 168 3.22 -10.64 -15.83
CA ILE A 168 3.48 -12.01 -16.24
C ILE A 168 4.68 -12.50 -15.44
N GLY A 169 4.53 -13.63 -14.76
CA GLY A 169 5.60 -14.19 -13.94
C GLY A 169 5.70 -15.69 -14.05
N TYR A 170 6.67 -16.22 -13.32
CA TYR A 170 7.05 -17.62 -13.38
C TYR A 170 6.88 -18.29 -12.03
N ARG A 171 6.55 -19.57 -12.07
CA ARG A 171 6.61 -20.47 -10.92
C ARG A 171 7.99 -21.14 -10.92
N TYR A 172 8.65 -21.10 -9.77
CA TYR A 172 9.93 -21.74 -9.52
C TYR A 172 9.73 -22.92 -8.57
N ARG A 173 10.27 -24.09 -8.90
CA ARG A 173 10.16 -25.31 -8.10
C ARG A 173 11.46 -25.61 -7.39
N CYS A 174 11.37 -25.96 -6.11
CA CYS A 174 12.50 -26.51 -5.37
C CYS A 174 12.60 -28.02 -5.61
N PRO A 175 13.76 -28.56 -6.04
CA PRO A 175 13.93 -30.00 -6.27
C PRO A 175 14.16 -30.81 -4.97
N THR A 176 14.30 -30.14 -3.83
CA THR A 176 14.68 -30.77 -2.54
C THR A 176 13.55 -30.72 -1.51
N CYS A 177 12.89 -29.57 -1.36
CA CYS A 177 11.87 -29.39 -0.31
C CYS A 177 10.64 -30.26 -0.55
N LEU A 178 10.20 -30.94 0.51
CA LEU A 178 8.94 -31.66 0.56
C LEU A 178 7.82 -30.70 0.94
N ASN A 179 6.70 -30.78 0.23
CA ASN A 179 5.50 -30.06 0.59
C ASN A 179 4.88 -30.74 1.84
N PRO A 180 4.61 -29.98 2.92
CA PRO A 180 4.07 -30.53 4.16
C PRO A 180 2.75 -31.29 3.98
N ASN A 181 1.94 -30.90 3.01
CA ASN A 181 0.61 -31.46 2.79
C ASN A 181 0.65 -32.74 1.95
N SER A 182 1.49 -32.77 0.90
CA SER A 182 1.54 -33.89 -0.04
C SER A 182 2.66 -34.89 0.23
N GLY A 183 3.67 -34.53 1.04
CA GLY A 183 4.88 -35.33 1.25
C GLY A 183 5.77 -35.45 0.00
N ASN A 184 5.40 -34.79 -1.10
CA ASN A 184 6.11 -34.83 -2.38
C ASN A 184 6.95 -33.57 -2.59
N LYS A 185 7.91 -33.62 -3.52
CA LYS A 185 8.78 -32.48 -3.89
C LYS A 185 8.05 -31.44 -4.74
N THR A 186 6.96 -30.87 -4.24
CA THR A 186 6.08 -29.94 -4.98
C THR A 186 6.12 -28.52 -4.44
N VAL A 187 7.11 -28.18 -3.61
CA VAL A 187 7.25 -26.80 -3.11
C VAL A 187 7.62 -25.86 -4.25
N THR A 188 6.78 -24.87 -4.47
CA THR A 188 6.97 -23.82 -5.48
C THR A 188 6.92 -22.42 -4.88
N PHE A 189 7.47 -21.47 -5.61
CA PHE A 189 7.50 -20.05 -5.31
C PHE A 189 7.14 -19.28 -6.57
N ARG A 190 6.41 -18.16 -6.45
CA ARG A 190 6.16 -17.25 -7.57
C ARG A 190 7.34 -16.29 -7.71
N SER A 191 7.60 -15.82 -8.92
CA SER A 191 8.78 -14.97 -9.20
C SER A 191 8.78 -13.64 -8.45
N TRP A 192 7.61 -13.18 -8.02
CA TRP A 192 7.38 -11.95 -7.26
C TRP A 192 7.15 -12.19 -5.76
N ASP A 193 7.34 -13.41 -5.25
CA ASP A 193 7.24 -13.65 -3.81
C ASP A 193 8.31 -12.84 -3.08
N GLN A 194 7.94 -12.22 -1.95
CA GLN A 194 8.86 -11.40 -1.17
C GLN A 194 10.16 -12.14 -0.82
N SER A 195 10.04 -13.41 -0.41
CA SER A 195 11.18 -14.28 -0.11
C SER A 195 12.09 -14.57 -1.32
N ILE A 196 11.57 -14.46 -2.55
CA ILE A 196 12.36 -14.56 -3.78
C ILE A 196 13.03 -13.22 -4.07
N LEU A 197 12.28 -12.11 -3.99
CA LEU A 197 12.80 -10.76 -4.24
C LEU A 197 13.97 -10.41 -3.30
N GLU A 198 13.91 -10.81 -2.04
CA GLU A 198 14.96 -10.60 -1.04
C GLU A 198 16.28 -11.33 -1.36
N LEU A 199 16.21 -12.43 -2.12
CA LEU A 199 17.36 -13.24 -2.53
C LEU A 199 17.96 -12.79 -3.88
N LEU A 200 17.33 -11.86 -4.58
CA LEU A 200 17.86 -11.31 -5.83
C LEU A 200 19.01 -10.33 -5.56
N PRO A 201 19.92 -10.13 -6.52
CA PRO A 201 20.86 -9.02 -6.50
C PRO A 201 20.11 -7.70 -6.29
N LYS A 202 20.58 -6.83 -5.37
CA LYS A 202 19.86 -5.61 -4.99
C LYS A 202 19.53 -4.69 -6.17
N ALA A 203 20.44 -4.60 -7.14
CA ALA A 203 20.21 -3.83 -8.37
C ALA A 203 19.04 -4.41 -9.20
N LEU A 204 18.93 -5.74 -9.30
CA LEU A 204 17.81 -6.37 -10.01
C LEU A 204 16.50 -6.26 -9.22
N ALA A 205 16.54 -6.47 -7.90
CA ALA A 205 15.37 -6.32 -7.05
C ALA A 205 14.77 -4.90 -7.12
N ALA A 206 15.62 -3.87 -7.29
CA ALA A 206 15.19 -2.48 -7.44
C ALA A 206 14.42 -2.21 -8.75
N GLU A 207 14.55 -3.06 -9.76
CA GLU A 207 13.77 -2.98 -11.01
C GLU A 207 12.35 -3.54 -10.86
N PHE A 208 12.03 -4.19 -9.73
CA PHE A 208 10.68 -4.67 -9.48
C PHE A 208 9.74 -3.48 -9.19
N PRO A 209 8.70 -3.25 -10.00
CA PRO A 209 8.02 -1.95 -10.05
C PRO A 209 6.84 -1.82 -9.08
N ALA A 210 6.59 -2.80 -8.21
CA ALA A 210 5.34 -2.88 -7.47
C ALA A 210 5.51 -3.23 -5.99
N HIS A 211 4.65 -2.66 -5.15
CA HIS A 211 4.37 -3.13 -3.80
C HIS A 211 3.12 -3.99 -3.83
N LEU A 212 3.26 -5.27 -3.54
CA LEU A 212 2.18 -6.25 -3.69
C LEU A 212 1.44 -6.45 -2.36
N SER A 213 0.12 -6.50 -2.41
CA SER A 213 -0.74 -7.03 -1.35
C SER A 213 -1.26 -8.41 -1.76
N HIS A 214 -2.06 -9.08 -0.92
CA HIS A 214 -2.51 -10.45 -1.19
C HIS A 214 -3.12 -10.65 -2.60
N ARG A 215 -3.97 -9.71 -3.07
CA ARG A 215 -4.75 -9.87 -4.32
C ARG A 215 -4.40 -8.88 -5.44
N SER A 216 -3.58 -7.87 -5.16
CA SER A 216 -3.25 -6.79 -6.10
C SER A 216 -1.88 -6.19 -5.76
N GLY A 217 -1.59 -5.01 -6.28
CA GLY A 217 -0.45 -4.21 -5.88
C GLY A 217 -0.61 -2.76 -6.31
N ILE A 218 0.36 -1.94 -5.97
CA ILE A 218 0.48 -0.56 -6.40
C ILE A 218 1.88 -0.36 -6.99
N SER A 219 2.02 0.50 -8.00
CA SER A 219 3.33 0.83 -8.54
C SER A 219 4.19 1.51 -7.48
N HIS A 220 5.51 1.33 -7.57
CA HIS A 220 6.45 1.96 -6.66
C HIS A 220 6.34 3.49 -6.70
N GLY A 221 6.20 4.06 -7.89
CA GLY A 221 6.02 5.50 -8.07
C GLY A 221 4.76 6.03 -7.39
N LEU A 222 3.62 5.36 -7.60
CA LEU A 222 2.36 5.75 -6.98
C LEU A 222 2.39 5.56 -5.45
N PHE A 223 3.01 4.49 -4.96
CA PHE A 223 3.20 4.27 -3.52
C PHE A 223 4.04 5.37 -2.86
N MET A 224 5.15 5.76 -3.48
CA MET A 224 6.01 6.82 -2.93
C MET A 224 5.30 8.17 -2.93
N PHE A 225 4.50 8.44 -3.96
CA PHE A 225 3.63 9.62 -3.97
C PHE A 225 2.58 9.57 -2.85
N MET A 226 1.90 8.43 -2.68
CA MET A 226 0.95 8.20 -1.58
C MET A 226 1.59 8.45 -0.21
N ARG A 227 2.78 7.90 0.02
CA ARG A 227 3.54 8.14 1.26
C ARG A 227 3.80 9.62 1.49
N SER A 228 4.25 10.34 0.46
CA SER A 228 4.47 11.79 0.56
C SER A 228 3.17 12.52 0.91
N CYS A 229 2.06 12.17 0.28
CA CYS A 229 0.75 12.76 0.57
C CYS A 229 0.32 12.53 2.03
N PHE A 230 0.45 11.30 2.54
CA PHE A 230 0.06 10.95 3.91
C PHE A 230 0.92 11.68 4.94
N GLN A 231 2.23 11.78 4.70
CA GLN A 231 3.14 12.52 5.56
C GLN A 231 2.81 14.02 5.65
N HIS A 232 2.14 14.59 4.63
CA HIS A 232 1.74 15.99 4.59
C HIS A 232 0.25 16.21 4.89
N GLY A 233 -0.41 15.22 5.50
CA GLY A 233 -1.78 15.36 6.03
C GLY A 233 -2.91 15.06 5.05
N LEU A 234 -2.62 14.57 3.85
CA LEU A 234 -3.67 14.06 2.96
C LEU A 234 -4.10 12.67 3.45
N GLY A 235 -5.36 12.52 3.83
CA GLY A 235 -5.89 11.23 4.29
C GLY A 235 -6.05 10.22 3.15
N ALA A 236 -6.13 8.93 3.52
CA ALA A 236 -6.29 7.84 2.56
C ALA A 236 -7.55 7.95 1.69
N LYS A 237 -8.65 8.51 2.22
CA LYS A 237 -9.88 8.76 1.45
C LYS A 237 -9.62 9.79 0.34
N GLN A 238 -9.10 10.96 0.70
CA GLN A 238 -8.80 12.01 -0.27
C GLN A 238 -7.81 11.54 -1.34
N PHE A 239 -6.82 10.72 -0.97
CA PHE A 239 -5.90 10.12 -1.94
C PHE A 239 -6.60 9.12 -2.88
N ALA A 240 -7.47 8.26 -2.35
CA ALA A 240 -8.24 7.31 -3.16
C ALA A 240 -9.17 8.05 -4.15
N ASP A 241 -9.86 9.10 -3.71
CA ASP A 241 -10.73 9.92 -4.54
C ASP A 241 -9.93 10.60 -5.67
N ALA A 242 -8.76 11.16 -5.33
CA ALA A 242 -7.86 11.76 -6.31
C ALA A 242 -7.36 10.74 -7.35
N LEU A 243 -6.99 9.53 -6.91
CA LEU A 243 -6.58 8.46 -7.82
C LEU A 243 -7.73 7.98 -8.71
N CYS A 244 -8.94 7.84 -8.17
CA CYS A 244 -10.14 7.51 -8.95
C CYS A 244 -10.39 8.57 -10.03
N ALA A 245 -10.28 9.86 -9.67
CA ALA A 245 -10.42 10.96 -10.63
C ALA A 245 -9.36 10.93 -11.74
N GLN A 246 -8.10 10.60 -11.43
CA GLN A 246 -7.04 10.47 -12.44
C GLN A 246 -7.31 9.33 -13.42
N GLN A 247 -7.75 8.17 -12.94
CA GLN A 247 -8.10 7.05 -13.81
C GLN A 247 -9.34 7.34 -14.66
N LEU A 248 -10.33 8.03 -14.08
CA LEU A 248 -11.52 8.47 -14.81
C LEU A 248 -11.16 9.49 -15.91
N GLN A 249 -10.28 10.45 -15.61
CA GLN A 249 -9.78 11.40 -16.61
C GLN A 249 -9.11 10.67 -17.78
N ARG A 250 -8.22 9.70 -17.50
CA ARG A 250 -7.57 8.91 -18.54
C ARG A 250 -8.59 8.16 -19.41
N TYR A 251 -9.61 7.58 -18.79
CA TYR A 251 -10.72 6.93 -19.49
C TYR A 251 -11.49 7.92 -20.38
N ASP A 252 -11.83 9.10 -19.86
CA ASP A 252 -12.57 10.14 -20.61
C ASP A 252 -11.76 10.63 -21.82
N GLU A 253 -10.44 10.74 -21.69
CA GLU A 253 -9.55 11.07 -22.81
C GLU A 253 -9.58 10.00 -23.92
N LEU A 254 -9.63 8.72 -23.57
CA LEU A 254 -9.79 7.64 -24.55
C LEU A 254 -11.14 7.70 -25.25
N GLN A 255 -12.20 7.91 -24.49
CA GLN A 255 -13.56 8.04 -25.02
C GLN A 255 -13.66 9.23 -25.97
N LEU A 256 -13.03 10.36 -25.62
CA LEU A 256 -12.99 11.55 -26.47
C LEU A 256 -12.20 11.32 -27.76
N GLN A 257 -11.03 10.66 -27.68
CA GLN A 257 -10.23 10.29 -28.86
C GLN A 257 -11.00 9.39 -29.82
N TYR A 258 -11.69 8.36 -29.29
CA TYR A 258 -12.55 7.48 -30.08
C TYR A 258 -13.69 8.27 -30.75
N SER A 259 -14.34 9.16 -30.00
CA SER A 259 -15.43 10.00 -30.51
C SER A 259 -14.96 10.91 -31.66
N HIS A 260 -13.80 11.56 -31.52
CA HIS A 260 -13.19 12.36 -32.58
C HIS A 260 -12.86 11.53 -33.82
N PHE A 261 -12.33 10.31 -33.64
CA PHE A 261 -12.07 9.41 -34.76
C PHE A 261 -13.35 9.04 -35.51
N LEU A 262 -14.43 8.73 -34.78
CA LEU A 262 -15.73 8.44 -35.38
C LEU A 262 -16.27 9.65 -36.14
N LEU A 263 -16.23 10.86 -35.57
CA LEU A 263 -16.70 12.06 -36.28
C LEU A 263 -15.97 12.29 -37.62
N ASN A 264 -14.67 12.01 -37.67
CA ASN A 264 -13.86 12.20 -38.88
C ASN A 264 -13.99 11.06 -39.90
N SER A 265 -14.49 9.89 -39.50
CA SER A 265 -14.49 8.67 -40.34
C SER A 265 -15.88 8.12 -40.65
N SER A 266 -16.89 8.48 -39.84
CA SER A 266 -18.18 7.78 -39.77
C SER A 266 -19.10 8.05 -40.95
N THR A 267 -19.13 9.26 -41.51
CA THR A 267 -20.10 9.61 -42.55
C THR A 267 -19.87 8.82 -43.83
N LEU A 268 -18.60 8.70 -44.26
CA LEU A 268 -18.23 7.94 -45.44
C LEU A 268 -18.27 6.43 -45.18
N LYS A 269 -17.76 5.97 -44.02
CA LYS A 269 -17.77 4.54 -43.67
C LYS A 269 -19.19 4.00 -43.50
N LEU A 270 -20.08 4.72 -42.82
CA LEU A 270 -21.48 4.31 -42.65
C LEU A 270 -22.21 4.26 -44.00
N ALA A 271 -22.01 5.25 -44.86
CA ALA A 271 -22.62 5.29 -46.19
C ALA A 271 -22.17 4.13 -47.09
N LEU A 272 -20.89 3.73 -47.00
CA LEU A 272 -20.33 2.68 -47.86
C LEU A 272 -20.46 1.26 -47.30
N THR A 273 -20.47 1.08 -45.98
CA THR A 273 -20.46 -0.25 -45.34
C THR A 273 -21.78 -0.61 -44.66
N GLY A 274 -22.64 0.37 -44.38
CA GLY A 274 -23.88 0.18 -43.61
C GLY A 274 -23.67 -0.20 -42.14
N LYS A 275 -22.42 -0.35 -41.67
CA LYS A 275 -22.11 -0.71 -40.28
C LYS A 275 -22.18 0.51 -39.37
N LYS A 276 -22.70 0.31 -38.16
CA LYS A 276 -22.67 1.30 -37.08
C LYS A 276 -21.44 1.08 -36.21
N ALA A 277 -20.86 2.16 -35.73
CA ALA A 277 -19.80 2.10 -34.73
C ALA A 277 -20.36 1.63 -33.39
N GLU A 278 -19.56 0.88 -32.64
CA GLU A 278 -19.87 0.51 -31.26
C GLU A 278 -19.70 1.72 -30.33
N LEU A 279 -20.51 1.80 -29.27
CA LEU A 279 -20.38 2.84 -28.26
C LEU A 279 -19.24 2.51 -27.30
N PHE A 280 -18.57 3.54 -26.79
CA PHE A 280 -17.57 3.36 -25.75
C PHE A 280 -18.29 2.97 -24.44
N PRO A 281 -17.99 1.79 -23.85
CA PRO A 281 -18.67 1.32 -22.64
C PRO A 281 -18.35 2.20 -21.42
N PRO A 282 -19.31 2.46 -20.51
CA PRO A 282 -19.10 3.26 -19.30
C PRO A 282 -17.90 2.80 -18.45
N PHE A 283 -17.34 3.70 -17.64
CA PHE A 283 -16.16 3.40 -16.80
C PHE A 283 -16.40 2.28 -15.77
N ASP A 284 -17.61 2.18 -15.24
CA ASP A 284 -18.04 1.16 -14.29
C ASP A 284 -18.56 -0.12 -14.97
N ASP A 285 -18.53 -0.18 -16.31
CA ASP A 285 -18.88 -1.39 -17.04
C ASP A 285 -17.84 -2.49 -16.74
N ARG A 286 -18.32 -3.62 -16.21
CA ARG A 286 -17.54 -4.83 -15.90
C ARG A 286 -17.88 -6.01 -16.81
N SER A 287 -18.60 -5.75 -17.91
CA SER A 287 -18.82 -6.72 -18.96
C SER A 287 -17.54 -7.02 -19.73
N GLU A 288 -17.63 -7.98 -20.64
CA GLU A 288 -16.54 -8.40 -21.54
C GLU A 288 -15.89 -7.24 -22.30
N LYS A 289 -16.62 -6.15 -22.55
CA LYS A 289 -16.12 -4.98 -23.30
C LYS A 289 -15.73 -3.80 -22.42
N GLY A 290 -16.02 -3.89 -21.13
CA GLY A 290 -15.84 -2.80 -20.19
C GLY A 290 -14.37 -2.56 -19.79
N PHE A 291 -14.16 -1.49 -19.01
CA PHE A 291 -12.86 -1.16 -18.46
C PHE A 291 -12.45 -2.22 -17.42
N ALA A 292 -11.42 -3.00 -17.72
CA ALA A 292 -10.90 -4.05 -16.84
C ALA A 292 -9.82 -3.55 -15.86
N GLY A 293 -9.96 -2.30 -15.39
CA GLY A 293 -9.05 -1.71 -14.41
C GLY A 293 -9.48 -1.94 -12.97
N PHE A 294 -8.62 -1.55 -12.03
CA PHE A 294 -8.88 -1.61 -10.60
C PHE A 294 -8.57 -0.26 -9.94
N VAL A 295 -9.60 0.31 -9.30
CA VAL A 295 -9.49 1.52 -8.47
C VAL A 295 -9.42 1.07 -7.01
N PRO A 296 -8.29 1.29 -6.31
CA PRO A 296 -8.14 0.84 -4.93
C PRO A 296 -9.01 1.67 -3.98
N GLY A 297 -9.65 1.01 -3.01
CA GLY A 297 -10.37 1.68 -1.93
C GLY A 297 -9.43 2.32 -0.89
N HIS A 298 -9.92 3.31 -0.16
CA HIS A 298 -9.15 4.02 0.87
C HIS A 298 -8.66 3.10 2.00
N GLN A 299 -9.45 2.10 2.40
CA GLN A 299 -9.05 1.13 3.42
C GLN A 299 -7.88 0.27 2.93
N TRP A 300 -7.93 -0.21 1.69
CA TRP A 300 -6.84 -0.98 1.09
C TRP A 300 -5.53 -0.19 1.02
N LEU A 301 -5.60 1.09 0.64
CA LEU A 301 -4.43 1.98 0.58
C LEU A 301 -3.84 2.23 1.97
N ARG A 302 -4.71 2.38 2.98
CA ARG A 302 -4.30 2.50 4.38
C ARG A 302 -3.62 1.22 4.86
N ASP A 303 -4.24 0.05 4.67
CA ASP A 303 -3.71 -1.24 5.11
C ASP A 303 -2.35 -1.55 4.48
N LEU A 304 -2.19 -1.21 3.20
CA LEU A 304 -0.91 -1.32 2.50
C LEU A 304 0.16 -0.41 3.11
N TYR A 305 -0.20 0.84 3.42
CA TYR A 305 0.73 1.78 4.06
C TYR A 305 1.08 1.36 5.48
N ASP A 306 0.10 0.91 6.27
CA ASP A 306 0.30 0.43 7.64
C ASP A 306 1.21 -0.80 7.65
N SER A 307 0.97 -1.77 6.77
CA SER A 307 1.85 -2.93 6.59
C SER A 307 3.29 -2.53 6.26
N PHE A 308 3.45 -1.52 5.38
CA PHE A 308 4.76 -0.95 5.07
C PHE A 308 5.40 -0.31 6.31
N ILE A 309 4.68 0.51 7.07
CA ILE A 309 5.19 1.15 8.29
C ILE A 309 5.60 0.10 9.33
N GLU A 310 4.78 -0.94 9.53
CA GLU A 310 5.05 -2.04 10.46
C GLU A 310 6.31 -2.82 10.07
N SER A 311 6.51 -3.11 8.78
CA SER A 311 7.73 -3.78 8.31
C SER A 311 9.02 -2.98 8.55
N HIS A 312 8.93 -1.66 8.73
CA HIS A 312 10.06 -0.77 9.04
C HIS A 312 10.16 -0.42 10.53
N LEU A 313 9.38 -1.09 11.39
CA LEU A 313 9.36 -0.83 12.84
C LEU A 313 10.77 -0.90 13.45
N GLN A 314 11.58 -1.88 13.04
CA GLN A 314 12.94 -2.02 13.55
C GLN A 314 13.83 -0.83 13.16
N ASP A 315 13.72 -0.36 11.91
CA ASP A 315 14.48 0.78 11.42
C ASP A 315 14.07 2.08 12.14
N PHE A 316 12.76 2.28 12.36
CA PHE A 316 12.26 3.43 13.11
C PHE A 316 12.72 3.40 14.56
N ASN A 317 12.62 2.25 15.22
CA ASN A 317 13.08 2.10 16.61
C ASN A 317 14.59 2.34 16.72
N GLN A 318 15.39 1.82 15.77
CA GLN A 318 16.83 2.06 15.74
C GLN A 318 17.15 3.54 15.50
N HIS A 319 16.50 4.16 14.51
CA HIS A 319 16.69 5.58 14.22
C HIS A 319 16.36 6.45 15.42
N THR A 320 15.19 6.25 16.04
CA THR A 320 14.79 6.96 17.26
C THR A 320 15.79 6.74 18.39
N ALA A 321 16.30 5.51 18.60
CA ALA A 321 17.28 5.22 19.64
C ALA A 321 18.63 5.95 19.45
N MET A 322 19.00 6.25 18.20
CA MET A 322 20.23 6.97 17.82
C MET A 322 20.14 8.49 18.00
N LEU A 323 18.96 9.04 18.31
CA LEU A 323 18.79 10.48 18.47
C LEU A 323 19.33 10.99 19.81
N THR A 324 19.71 12.27 19.81
CA THR A 324 20.16 13.04 20.98
C THR A 324 19.02 13.28 21.99
N GLY A 325 19.33 13.78 23.18
CA GLY A 325 18.31 14.06 24.20
C GLY A 325 18.86 14.93 25.34
N GLU A 326 19.71 15.90 25.03
CA GLU A 326 20.34 16.76 26.05
C GLU A 326 19.33 17.73 26.67
N ILE A 327 18.38 18.20 25.86
CA ILE A 327 17.21 18.96 26.30
C ILE A 327 15.98 18.18 25.87
N CYS A 328 15.15 17.78 26.83
CA CYS A 328 13.97 16.97 26.57
C CYS A 328 12.69 17.67 27.01
N ALA A 329 11.58 17.34 26.36
CA ALA A 329 10.24 17.69 26.84
C ALA A 329 9.36 16.43 26.89
N ILE A 330 8.62 16.23 27.98
CA ILE A 330 7.68 15.12 28.17
C ILE A 330 6.25 15.64 28.23
N ASP A 331 5.34 15.03 27.47
CA ASP A 331 3.93 15.42 27.40
C ASP A 331 2.99 14.24 27.17
N TYR A 332 1.74 14.38 27.64
CA TYR A 332 0.66 13.41 27.44
C TYR A 332 -0.35 13.89 26.39
N SER A 333 -0.45 13.16 25.28
CA SER A 333 -1.52 13.36 24.30
C SER A 333 -2.73 12.47 24.57
N PHE A 334 -3.87 13.10 24.86
CA PHE A 334 -5.16 12.43 25.08
C PHE A 334 -6.02 12.31 23.81
N LYS A 335 -5.58 12.89 22.68
CA LYS A 335 -6.35 12.85 21.43
C LYS A 335 -6.22 11.50 20.72
N VAL A 336 -5.01 10.94 20.70
CA VAL A 336 -4.71 9.66 20.03
C VAL A 336 -5.54 8.53 20.63
N THR A 337 -5.64 8.46 21.95
CA THR A 337 -6.35 7.38 22.65
C THR A 337 -7.87 7.40 22.48
N LYS A 338 -8.45 8.49 21.97
CA LYS A 338 -9.87 8.56 21.59
C LYS A 338 -10.16 7.81 20.28
N GLN A 339 -9.14 7.62 19.44
CA GLN A 339 -9.25 6.89 18.17
C GLN A 339 -8.93 5.40 18.31
N ILE A 340 -8.51 4.95 19.49
CA ILE A 340 -8.19 3.55 19.78
C ILE A 340 -9.47 2.84 20.24
N ALA A 341 -9.70 1.63 19.73
CA ALA A 341 -10.85 0.81 20.09
C ALA A 341 -10.91 0.50 21.59
N LYS A 342 -12.12 0.48 22.14
CA LYS A 342 -12.40 0.09 23.52
C LYS A 342 -12.63 -1.41 23.62
N ILE A 343 -12.12 -2.05 24.67
CA ILE A 343 -12.38 -3.47 24.95
C ILE A 343 -13.56 -3.54 25.92
N ASN A 344 -14.67 -4.16 25.51
CA ASN A 344 -15.91 -4.23 26.29
C ASN A 344 -16.40 -2.85 26.78
N GLY A 345 -16.24 -1.81 25.95
CA GLY A 345 -16.60 -0.43 26.31
C GLY A 345 -15.61 0.29 27.23
N ILE A 346 -14.52 -0.36 27.66
CA ILE A 346 -13.49 0.20 28.53
C ILE A 346 -12.30 0.69 27.69
N GLN A 347 -11.84 1.90 28.00
CA GLN A 347 -10.65 2.47 27.38
C GLN A 347 -9.39 1.81 27.96
N VAL A 348 -8.57 1.20 27.10
CA VAL A 348 -7.34 0.48 27.50
C VAL A 348 -6.19 1.45 27.80
N PHE A 349 -6.03 2.48 26.96
CA PHE A 349 -4.98 3.48 27.09
C PHE A 349 -5.59 4.85 27.36
N VAL A 350 -5.11 5.55 28.39
CA VAL A 350 -5.61 6.89 28.74
C VAL A 350 -4.89 7.97 27.94
N ALA A 351 -3.61 7.78 27.61
CA ALA A 351 -2.81 8.75 26.88
C ALA A 351 -1.68 8.09 26.07
N LEU A 352 -1.16 8.84 25.11
CA LEU A 352 0.15 8.62 24.49
C LEU A 352 1.15 9.57 25.14
N LEU A 353 2.10 9.03 25.89
CA LEU A 353 3.22 9.80 26.43
C LEU A 353 4.28 9.95 25.34
N THR A 354 4.76 11.18 25.13
CA THR A 354 5.81 11.49 24.17
C THR A 354 6.97 12.20 24.86
N VAL A 355 8.20 11.83 24.52
CA VAL A 355 9.40 12.62 24.85
C VAL A 355 10.00 13.13 23.54
N THR A 356 10.27 14.43 23.45
CA THR A 356 11.00 15.04 22.32
C THR A 356 12.37 15.54 22.77
N ASN A 357 13.32 15.63 21.83
CA ASN A 357 14.64 16.22 22.05
C ASN A 357 14.68 17.73 21.72
N GLU A 358 15.88 18.30 21.77
CA GLU A 358 16.14 19.72 21.50
C GLU A 358 15.82 20.18 20.07
N LYS A 359 15.61 19.23 19.15
CA LYS A 359 15.25 19.50 17.74
C LYS A 359 13.76 19.26 17.47
N GLY A 360 12.98 18.92 18.50
CA GLY A 360 11.58 18.53 18.35
C GLY A 360 11.38 17.14 17.75
N GLU A 361 12.43 16.32 17.68
CA GLU A 361 12.33 14.94 17.21
C GLU A 361 11.85 14.03 18.34
N ILE A 362 11.01 13.05 18.00
CA ILE A 362 10.47 12.10 18.97
C ILE A 362 11.58 11.14 19.43
N ARG A 363 11.86 11.15 20.74
CA ARG A 363 12.74 10.18 21.42
C ARG A 363 12.02 9.00 22.00
N LEU A 364 10.77 9.20 22.38
CA LEU A 364 9.97 8.18 23.03
C LEU A 364 8.51 8.41 22.71
N CYS A 365 7.79 7.33 22.40
CA CYS A 365 6.34 7.30 22.32
C CYS A 365 5.85 6.06 23.06
N ASN A 366 4.99 6.22 24.07
CA ASN A 366 4.51 5.11 24.88
C ASN A 366 3.02 5.24 25.17
N LEU A 367 2.22 4.26 24.76
CA LEU A 367 0.80 4.17 25.10
C LEU A 367 0.66 3.70 26.55
N VAL A 368 0.05 4.53 27.40
CA VAL A 368 -0.04 4.25 28.84
C VAL A 368 -1.48 3.99 29.28
N ALA A 369 -1.67 2.99 30.16
CA ALA A 369 -2.98 2.65 30.71
C ALA A 369 -3.40 3.58 31.87
N SER A 370 -2.44 4.30 32.46
CA SER A 370 -2.68 5.33 33.48
C SER A 370 -1.59 6.40 33.42
N LYS A 371 -1.76 7.50 34.17
CA LYS A 371 -0.73 8.54 34.34
C LYS A 371 0.36 8.17 35.36
N SER A 372 0.40 6.92 35.83
CA SER A 372 1.40 6.47 36.80
C SER A 372 2.79 6.38 36.16
N HIS A 373 3.82 6.83 36.88
CA HIS A 373 5.22 6.74 36.46
C HIS A 373 5.68 5.31 36.12
N LEU A 374 5.12 4.30 36.80
CA LEU A 374 5.40 2.88 36.54
C LEU A 374 5.08 2.47 35.09
N GLN A 375 4.19 3.18 34.39
CA GLN A 375 3.82 2.86 33.01
C GLN A 375 4.92 3.21 31.99
N PHE A 376 5.85 4.10 32.32
CA PHE A 376 6.85 4.61 31.38
C PHE A 376 8.29 4.67 31.91
N GLU A 377 8.52 4.23 33.15
CA GLU A 377 9.86 4.09 33.72
C GLU A 377 10.82 3.27 32.86
N LEU A 378 10.40 2.07 32.44
CA LEU A 378 11.21 1.23 31.57
C LEU A 378 11.57 1.93 30.25
N ALA A 379 10.68 2.78 29.75
CA ALA A 379 10.88 3.51 28.51
C ALA A 379 12.00 4.57 28.69
N LEU A 380 11.99 5.32 29.80
CA LEU A 380 13.06 6.29 30.12
C LEU A 380 14.40 5.63 30.41
N VAL A 381 14.40 4.48 31.11
CA VAL A 381 15.63 3.70 31.36
C VAL A 381 16.27 3.28 30.03
N ARG A 382 15.46 2.73 29.11
CA ARG A 382 15.94 2.35 27.76
C ARG A 382 16.44 3.54 26.95
N MET A 383 15.80 4.70 27.10
CA MET A 383 16.30 5.94 26.49
C MET A 383 17.68 6.32 27.04
N GLN A 384 17.88 6.25 28.37
CA GLN A 384 19.19 6.53 28.98
C GLN A 384 20.26 5.55 28.49
N GLU A 385 19.94 4.26 28.40
CA GLU A 385 20.83 3.25 27.85
C GLU A 385 21.19 3.55 26.39
N SER A 386 20.21 3.94 25.56
CA SER A 386 20.46 4.25 24.16
C SER A 386 21.36 5.48 23.99
N LEU A 387 21.18 6.52 24.81
CA LEU A 387 22.08 7.69 24.81
C LEU A 387 23.53 7.27 25.08
N LYS A 388 23.75 6.41 26.09
CA LYS A 388 25.09 5.88 26.42
C LYS A 388 25.66 5.03 25.27
N ILE A 389 24.86 4.12 24.71
CA ILE A 389 25.28 3.24 23.61
C ILE A 389 25.77 4.04 22.40
N TYR A 390 25.08 5.13 22.06
CA TYR A 390 25.41 5.96 20.90
C TYR A 390 26.32 7.15 21.23
N GLY A 391 26.86 7.24 22.45
CA GLY A 391 27.83 8.25 22.83
C GLY A 391 27.27 9.66 23.00
N HIS A 392 25.97 9.78 23.26
CA HIS A 392 25.29 11.06 23.51
C HIS A 392 25.42 11.48 24.98
N ALA A 393 25.33 12.79 25.22
CA ALA A 393 25.22 13.33 26.57
C ALA A 393 23.91 12.88 27.24
N SER A 394 23.95 12.74 28.57
CA SER A 394 22.73 12.54 29.37
C SER A 394 21.89 13.82 29.38
N PRO A 395 20.57 13.75 29.60
CA PRO A 395 19.72 14.93 29.67
C PRO A 395 20.17 15.90 30.76
N LEU A 396 20.31 17.18 30.40
CA LEU A 396 20.64 18.29 31.31
C LEU A 396 19.40 19.11 31.67
N ILE A 397 18.44 19.19 30.75
CA ILE A 397 17.19 19.93 30.93
C ILE A 397 16.03 19.03 30.54
N PHE A 398 14.99 19.01 31.38
CA PHE A 398 13.75 18.27 31.12
C PHE A 398 12.55 19.16 31.40
N TYR A 399 11.75 19.45 30.38
CA TYR A 399 10.50 20.19 30.49
C TYR A 399 9.33 19.22 30.73
N THR A 400 8.52 19.50 31.74
CA THR A 400 7.26 18.81 32.05
C THR A 400 6.24 19.83 32.55
N ASP A 401 4.96 19.63 32.24
CA ASP A 401 3.85 20.41 32.78
C ASP A 401 3.41 19.92 34.18
N ASN A 402 3.88 18.74 34.58
CA ASN A 402 3.51 18.09 35.83
C ASN A 402 4.68 18.03 36.82
N MET A 403 4.64 18.88 37.84
CA MET A 403 5.67 18.93 38.88
C MET A 403 5.84 17.61 39.65
N ALA A 404 4.86 16.71 39.63
CA ALA A 404 5.01 15.38 40.23
C ALA A 404 6.09 14.55 39.51
N ASP A 405 6.40 14.83 38.25
CA ASP A 405 7.41 14.09 37.48
C ASP A 405 8.84 14.44 37.91
N LYS A 406 9.06 15.54 38.63
CA LYS A 406 10.40 16.05 38.96
C LYS A 406 11.30 14.98 39.60
N GLU A 407 10.87 14.45 40.74
CA GLU A 407 11.68 13.47 41.49
C GLU A 407 11.94 12.21 40.66
N PHE A 408 10.93 11.78 39.92
CA PHE A 408 11.00 10.61 39.05
C PHE A 408 12.00 10.80 37.89
N LEU A 409 11.93 11.94 37.19
CA LEU A 409 12.86 12.29 36.11
C LEU A 409 14.29 12.42 36.62
N GLU A 410 14.50 13.08 37.76
CA GLU A 410 15.83 13.19 38.37
C GLU A 410 16.39 11.83 38.83
N ASN A 411 15.54 10.89 39.22
CA ASN A 411 15.96 9.52 39.52
C ASN A 411 16.31 8.74 38.24
N ALA A 412 15.55 8.93 37.16
CA ALA A 412 15.83 8.33 35.86
C ALA A 412 17.09 8.92 35.20
N PHE A 413 17.36 10.21 35.41
CA PHE A 413 18.49 10.94 34.83
C PHE A 413 19.21 11.76 35.92
N PRO A 414 20.20 11.16 36.62
CA PRO A 414 20.93 11.83 37.70
C PRO A 414 21.63 13.13 37.29
N SER A 415 21.98 13.28 36.00
CA SER A 415 22.55 14.51 35.43
C SER A 415 21.65 15.74 35.62
N LEU A 416 20.34 15.55 35.81
CA LEU A 416 19.41 16.65 36.11
C LEU A 416 19.64 17.27 37.51
N ARG A 417 20.45 16.65 38.37
CA ARG A 417 20.80 17.16 39.70
C ARG A 417 22.17 17.81 39.76
N GLU A 418 22.96 17.71 38.69
CA GLU A 418 24.32 18.22 38.65
C GLU A 418 24.32 19.74 38.42
N ASP A 419 25.12 20.46 39.19
CA ASP A 419 25.33 21.92 39.09
C ASP A 419 24.05 22.77 39.05
N LEU A 420 23.00 22.33 39.76
CA LEU A 420 21.74 23.06 39.85
C LEU A 420 21.92 24.39 40.60
N VAL A 421 21.73 25.50 39.90
CA VAL A 421 21.55 26.83 40.49
C VAL A 421 20.04 27.12 40.54
N PRO A 422 19.42 27.17 41.74
CA PRO A 422 18.01 27.53 41.86
C PRO A 422 17.78 28.92 41.28
N ILE A 423 16.86 29.04 40.32
CA ILE A 423 16.36 30.34 39.89
C ILE A 423 15.46 30.85 41.01
N GLU A 424 15.94 31.81 41.79
CA GLU A 424 15.12 32.49 42.80
C GLU A 424 13.92 33.12 42.10
N LYS A 425 12.72 32.73 42.54
CA LYS A 425 11.42 33.02 41.91
C LYS A 425 11.14 34.52 41.67
N TYR A 426 11.93 35.40 42.30
CA TYR A 426 11.83 36.85 42.29
C TYR A 426 13.19 37.56 42.34
N SER A 427 14.31 36.93 41.97
CA SER A 427 15.65 37.57 42.04
C SER A 427 15.77 38.86 41.24
N ASN A 428 14.84 39.07 40.31
CA ASN A 428 14.71 40.20 39.41
C ASN A 428 13.59 41.20 39.82
N LEU A 429 12.92 41.00 40.96
CA LEU A 429 11.93 41.94 41.48
C LEU A 429 12.47 42.60 42.77
N ASP A 430 12.39 43.92 42.84
CA ASP A 430 12.73 44.65 44.06
C ASP A 430 11.82 44.21 45.23
N PRO A 431 12.35 44.14 46.47
CA PRO A 431 11.53 43.86 47.65
C PRO A 431 10.40 44.88 47.75
N LEU A 432 9.17 44.39 48.01
CA LEU A 432 8.06 45.27 48.36
C LEU A 432 8.40 46.00 49.67
N ILE A 433 8.69 47.30 49.56
CA ILE A 433 8.94 48.22 50.68
C ILE A 433 7.64 48.51 51.44
#